data_AF-A0A2V8Q5M0-F1
#
_entry.id   AF-A0A2V8Q5M0-F1
#
_cell.length_a   1.000
_cell.length_b   1.000
_cell.length_c   1.000
_cell.angle_alpha   90.00
_cell.angle_beta   90.00
_cell.angle_gamma   90.00
#
_symmetry.space_group_name_H-M   'P 1'
#
loop_
_entity.id
_entity.type
_entity.pdbx_description
1 polymer ?
#
loop_
_entity_poly.entity_id
_entity_poly.type
_entity_poly.pdbx_seq_one_letter_code
_entity_poly.pdbx_strand_id
1 'polypeptide(L)'
;SAEYLVGEIKRHKVGIGALALIVVIGLLAAGVWIYKLATSNKAIAPTAIKFTRLTSGGKIGNETITGGAAISPDGKYVVFWTVEGDKSSLYVRQVSTSSLVRIVGPLEGNFGASTFSRDGEFVYFNGDDKDNVDGVLFQVPVLGGQLRKIVTGVSSPVTFSPDGKQIAYLHLIPATGESLLKVASADGSGSPNVIARRTLPDYYSPDGPSWSPDGRVIALGAASLSSGNASSTIVEIPAAGGKERPITPPQWGYVSRVSWLNDGSGLVIALFTAYTSVGTQIWFVSYPDGAAHRITNHLNGYGTVSLGITADSKTIVTVQEDFTRSIWATRPNDEATQARQISNGKYEASLATVTDGRIVYLNSTGEANEIWIMKNDGSDKRQLTNDGALKDTLSVSPDDRCIVFSSNRSGNFSIWRMDIDGNNQKQLTEESTFATGPVCSADVKWVLFQSFRSGKWAVWKVPIDGGDATKVSDAECSLPAVSPDGKWIACLTPNQKASFRWQIGIIPFEGGPVQKTFDLPSTFGFNGGVRWTPDGRAVSYLWDQGNTSNVYAQPIEGGPVKALTKFKSDRTTRFAWSRDGKEILLSRGPQTDDVVLIKDFR
;
A
#
# COMPACT_ATOMS: atom_id res chain seq x y z
N SER A 1 -38.76 -72.64 28.46
CA SER A 1 -37.85 -73.54 27.73
C SER A 1 -36.57 -72.78 27.35
N ALA A 2 -35.55 -72.79 28.22
CA ALA A 2 -34.22 -72.28 27.86
C ALA A 2 -33.61 -73.11 26.70
N GLU A 3 -33.98 -74.40 26.62
CA GLU A 3 -33.59 -75.29 25.52
C GLU A 3 -34.19 -74.89 24.16
N TYR A 4 -35.35 -74.23 24.12
CA TYR A 4 -35.96 -73.76 22.87
C TYR A 4 -35.21 -72.55 22.30
N LEU A 5 -34.86 -71.57 23.16
CA LEU A 5 -34.02 -70.44 22.76
C LEU A 5 -32.63 -70.89 22.28
N VAL A 6 -32.01 -71.87 22.96
CA VAL A 6 -30.69 -72.40 22.57
C VAL A 6 -30.76 -73.20 21.26
N GLY A 7 -31.89 -73.88 20.99
CA GLY A 7 -32.17 -74.56 19.72
C GLY A 7 -32.33 -73.59 18.54
N GLU A 8 -33.10 -72.52 18.72
CA GLU A 8 -33.33 -71.49 17.69
C GLU A 8 -32.05 -70.71 17.36
N ILE A 9 -31.21 -70.42 18.38
CA ILE A 9 -29.90 -69.76 18.20
C ILE A 9 -28.95 -70.63 17.38
N LYS A 10 -29.01 -71.97 17.51
CA LYS A 10 -28.20 -72.89 16.68
C LYS A 10 -28.69 -72.97 15.22
N ARG A 11 -29.98 -72.77 14.96
CA ARG A 11 -30.57 -72.77 13.61
C ARG A 11 -30.34 -71.47 12.84
N HIS A 12 -30.32 -70.33 13.52
CA HIS A 12 -30.17 -69.00 12.91
C HIS A 12 -28.87 -68.29 13.29
N LYS A 13 -27.75 -69.01 13.46
CA LYS A 13 -26.44 -68.44 13.83
C LYS A 13 -26.01 -67.26 12.94
N VAL A 14 -26.29 -67.35 11.64
CA VAL A 14 -25.98 -66.30 10.66
C VAL A 14 -26.90 -65.09 10.85
N GLY A 15 -28.20 -65.31 11.08
CA GLY A 15 -29.18 -64.23 11.28
C GLY A 15 -28.96 -63.46 12.58
N ILE A 16 -28.58 -64.15 13.65
CA ILE A 16 -28.28 -63.55 14.96
C ILE A 16 -26.93 -62.81 14.91
N GLY A 17 -25.94 -63.36 14.21
CA GLY A 17 -24.68 -62.67 13.95
C GLY A 17 -24.86 -61.39 13.15
N ALA A 18 -25.73 -61.42 12.12
CA ALA A 18 -26.07 -60.23 11.35
C ALA A 18 -26.79 -59.17 12.19
N LEU A 19 -27.73 -59.58 13.05
CA LEU A 19 -28.46 -58.66 13.93
C LEU A 19 -27.51 -57.98 14.94
N ALA A 20 -26.60 -58.76 15.54
CA ALA A 20 -25.60 -58.22 16.47
C ALA A 20 -24.65 -57.23 15.78
N LEU A 21 -24.24 -57.53 14.53
CA LEU A 21 -23.40 -56.62 13.74
C LEU A 21 -24.11 -55.30 13.42
N ILE A 22 -25.41 -55.35 13.06
CA ILE A 22 -26.22 -54.15 12.81
C ILE A 22 -26.32 -53.28 14.07
N VAL A 23 -26.52 -53.89 15.24
CA VAL A 23 -26.58 -53.17 16.52
C VAL A 23 -25.23 -52.51 16.84
N VAL A 24 -24.11 -53.22 16.63
CA VAL A 24 -22.77 -52.65 16.84
C VAL A 24 -22.49 -51.48 15.89
N ILE A 25 -22.85 -51.61 14.61
CA ILE A 25 -22.72 -50.52 13.63
C ILE A 25 -23.60 -49.32 14.02
N GLY A 26 -24.84 -49.58 14.46
CA GLY A 26 -25.74 -48.54 14.94
C GLY A 26 -25.20 -47.78 16.16
N LEU A 27 -24.59 -48.50 17.11
CA LEU A 27 -23.97 -47.90 18.29
C LEU A 27 -22.70 -47.11 17.94
N LEU A 28 -21.87 -47.60 17.00
CA LEU A 28 -20.71 -46.85 16.51
C LEU A 28 -21.11 -45.59 15.75
N ALA A 29 -22.15 -45.67 14.90
CA ALA A 29 -22.68 -44.52 14.19
C ALA A 29 -23.27 -43.48 15.15
N ALA A 30 -24.00 -43.92 16.18
CA ALA A 30 -24.51 -43.05 17.24
C ALA A 30 -23.36 -42.41 18.04
N GLY A 31 -22.31 -43.17 18.37
CA GLY A 31 -21.11 -42.67 19.05
C GLY A 31 -20.37 -41.62 18.23
N VAL A 32 -20.18 -41.84 16.93
CA VAL A 32 -19.59 -40.85 16.00
C VAL A 32 -20.46 -39.62 15.87
N TRP A 33 -21.79 -39.78 15.84
CA TRP A 33 -22.73 -38.67 15.76
C TRP A 33 -22.74 -37.81 17.03
N ILE A 34 -22.76 -38.45 18.21
CA ILE A 34 -22.65 -37.76 19.51
C ILE A 34 -21.30 -37.09 19.66
N TYR A 35 -20.20 -37.75 19.25
CA TYR A 35 -18.87 -37.14 19.23
C TYR A 35 -18.83 -35.92 18.31
N LYS A 36 -19.42 -36.00 17.11
CA LYS A 36 -19.55 -34.85 16.20
C LYS A 36 -20.45 -33.75 16.76
N LEU A 37 -21.46 -34.05 17.57
CA LEU A 37 -22.30 -33.04 18.23
C LEU A 37 -21.59 -32.39 19.43
N ALA A 38 -20.77 -33.15 20.15
CA ALA A 38 -19.97 -32.66 21.27
C ALA A 38 -18.71 -31.88 20.80
N THR A 39 -18.16 -32.22 19.63
CA THR A 39 -17.03 -31.53 18.98
C THR A 39 -17.46 -30.55 17.88
N SER A 40 -18.75 -30.49 17.56
CA SER A 40 -19.34 -29.42 16.77
C SER A 40 -19.15 -28.15 17.57
N ASN A 41 -18.11 -27.39 17.21
CA ASN A 41 -17.96 -26.00 17.59
C ASN A 41 -19.33 -25.36 17.36
N LYS A 42 -20.05 -25.04 18.46
CA LYS A 42 -21.16 -24.11 18.36
C LYS A 42 -20.56 -22.89 17.70
N ALA A 43 -20.93 -22.64 16.45
CA ALA A 43 -20.61 -21.40 15.80
C ALA A 43 -21.22 -20.31 16.69
N ILE A 44 -20.37 -19.69 17.50
CA ILE A 44 -20.73 -18.46 18.19
C ILE A 44 -21.12 -17.54 17.05
N ALA A 45 -22.37 -17.09 17.02
CA ALA A 45 -22.79 -16.10 16.05
C ALA A 45 -21.76 -14.95 16.13
N PRO A 46 -21.11 -14.57 15.01
CA PRO A 46 -20.02 -13.62 15.06
C PRO A 46 -20.51 -12.34 15.74
N THR A 47 -19.85 -11.95 16.83
CA THR A 47 -20.13 -10.70 17.50
C THR A 47 -19.93 -9.59 16.48
N ALA A 48 -20.94 -8.74 16.26
CA ALA A 48 -20.80 -7.66 15.29
C ALA A 48 -19.65 -6.73 15.72
N ILE A 49 -18.65 -6.58 14.84
CA ILE A 49 -17.51 -5.69 15.05
C ILE A 49 -18.01 -4.28 15.32
N LYS A 50 -17.49 -3.64 16.37
CA LYS A 50 -17.90 -2.29 16.77
C LYS A 50 -16.87 -1.26 16.35
N PHE A 51 -17.32 -0.29 15.55
CA PHE A 51 -16.53 0.88 15.19
C PHE A 51 -16.92 2.07 16.08
N THR A 52 -15.93 2.72 16.69
CA THR A 52 -16.10 3.97 17.43
C THR A 52 -15.20 5.03 16.86
N ARG A 53 -15.78 6.09 16.33
CA ARG A 53 -15.05 7.22 15.75
C ARG A 53 -14.59 8.19 16.86
N LEU A 54 -13.31 8.55 16.88
CA LEU A 54 -12.72 9.45 17.88
C LEU A 54 -12.53 10.88 17.37
N THR A 55 -12.32 11.05 16.07
CA THR A 55 -12.21 12.34 15.37
C THR A 55 -13.27 12.42 14.28
N SER A 56 -13.63 13.62 13.82
CA SER A 56 -14.60 13.77 12.73
C SER A 56 -14.12 14.82 11.74
N GLY A 57 -14.26 14.53 10.45
CA GLY A 57 -13.95 15.48 9.38
C GLY A 57 -12.46 15.56 9.04
N GLY A 58 -11.66 14.63 9.57
CA GLY A 58 -10.26 14.46 9.19
C GLY A 58 -9.34 15.63 9.53
N LYS A 59 -9.73 16.51 10.45
CA LYS A 59 -8.97 17.72 10.80
C LYS A 59 -9.03 18.04 12.28
N ILE A 60 -7.97 18.69 12.76
CA ILE A 60 -7.92 19.40 14.05
C ILE A 60 -7.62 20.86 13.74
N GLY A 61 -8.62 21.74 13.85
CA GLY A 61 -8.51 23.11 13.37
C GLY A 61 -8.22 23.15 11.86
N ASN A 62 -7.09 23.76 11.48
CA ASN A 62 -6.64 23.81 10.08
C ASN A 62 -5.74 22.64 9.67
N GLU A 63 -5.30 21.83 10.63
CA GLU A 63 -4.39 20.71 10.36
C GLU A 63 -5.17 19.46 9.94
N THR A 64 -4.71 18.80 8.89
CA THR A 64 -5.32 17.55 8.40
C THR A 64 -4.70 16.35 9.10
N ILE A 65 -5.51 15.41 9.57
CA ILE A 65 -5.05 14.14 10.13
C ILE A 65 -4.39 13.31 9.02
N THR A 66 -3.19 12.80 9.27
CA THR A 66 -2.40 12.03 8.28
C THR A 66 -2.08 10.60 8.72
N GLY A 67 -2.51 10.21 9.93
CA GLY A 67 -2.32 8.86 10.44
C GLY A 67 -1.28 8.76 11.55
N GLY A 68 -0.44 7.72 11.47
CA GLY A 68 0.50 7.32 12.52
C GLY A 68 -0.16 6.98 13.85
N ALA A 69 -1.44 6.59 13.83
CA ALA A 69 -2.22 6.44 15.05
C ALA A 69 -1.74 5.26 15.91
N ALA A 70 -1.69 5.47 17.23
CA ALA A 70 -1.37 4.46 18.22
C ALA A 70 -2.20 4.67 19.49
N ILE A 71 -2.38 3.61 20.28
CA ILE A 71 -3.18 3.60 21.51
C ILE A 71 -2.29 3.19 22.68
N SER A 72 -2.49 3.82 23.84
CA SER A 72 -1.77 3.46 25.06
C SER A 72 -2.11 2.03 25.49
N PRO A 73 -1.20 1.32 26.17
CA PRO A 73 -1.43 -0.04 26.63
C PRO A 73 -2.72 -0.19 27.47
N ASP A 74 -3.04 0.82 28.29
CA ASP A 74 -4.25 0.86 29.11
C ASP A 74 -5.51 1.36 28.38
N GLY A 75 -5.41 1.73 27.10
CA GLY A 75 -6.52 2.19 26.27
C GLY A 75 -7.04 3.58 26.59
N LYS A 76 -6.39 4.36 27.45
CA LYS A 76 -6.86 5.70 27.85
C LYS A 76 -6.50 6.80 26.88
N TYR A 77 -5.41 6.66 26.14
CA TYR A 77 -4.89 7.70 25.25
C TYR A 77 -4.68 7.16 23.84
N VAL A 78 -4.98 8.01 22.86
CA VAL A 78 -4.67 7.76 21.45
C VAL A 78 -3.85 8.92 20.94
N VAL A 79 -2.79 8.62 20.18
CA VAL A 79 -2.03 9.62 19.43
C VAL A 79 -2.27 9.50 17.95
N PHE A 80 -2.10 10.62 17.24
CA PHE A 80 -2.13 10.69 15.78
C PHE A 80 -1.47 11.97 15.28
N TRP A 81 -0.96 11.92 14.06
CA TRP A 81 -0.32 13.05 13.40
C TRP A 81 -1.30 13.89 12.59
N THR A 82 -1.00 15.18 12.53
CA THR A 82 -1.65 16.15 11.67
C THR A 82 -0.63 16.97 10.89
N VAL A 83 -1.04 17.53 9.75
CA VAL A 83 -0.21 18.38 8.90
C VAL A 83 -0.94 19.66 8.50
N GLU A 84 -0.24 20.79 8.53
CA GLU A 84 -0.62 22.06 7.91
C GLU A 84 0.56 22.59 7.08
N GLY A 85 0.38 22.65 5.76
CA GLY A 85 1.48 22.97 4.84
C GLY A 85 2.55 21.89 4.85
N ASP A 86 3.77 22.26 5.25
CA ASP A 86 4.96 21.41 5.41
C ASP A 86 5.28 21.10 6.89
N LYS A 87 4.39 21.50 7.81
CA LYS A 87 4.58 21.31 9.25
C LYS A 87 3.68 20.21 9.77
N SER A 88 4.25 19.37 10.64
CA SER A 88 3.57 18.25 11.29
C SER A 88 3.42 18.50 12.79
N SER A 89 2.31 18.04 13.36
CA SER A 89 2.05 18.07 14.80
C SER A 89 1.57 16.70 15.30
N LEU A 90 1.96 16.34 16.53
CA LEU A 90 1.46 15.13 17.20
C LEU A 90 0.46 15.52 18.28
N TYR A 91 -0.71 14.92 18.21
CA TYR A 91 -1.77 15.11 19.20
C TYR A 91 -1.95 13.87 20.06
N VAL A 92 -2.31 14.09 21.32
CA VAL A 92 -2.81 13.07 22.25
C VAL A 92 -4.26 13.40 22.56
N ARG A 93 -5.13 12.39 22.41
CA ARG A 93 -6.54 12.45 22.76
C ARG A 93 -6.85 11.45 23.87
N GLN A 94 -7.51 11.91 24.93
CA GLN A 94 -8.09 11.03 25.93
C GLN A 94 -9.33 10.35 25.36
N VAL A 95 -9.40 9.03 25.43
CA VAL A 95 -10.46 8.24 24.79
C VAL A 95 -11.84 8.56 25.39
N SER A 96 -11.92 8.71 26.71
CA SER A 96 -13.18 8.87 27.46
C SER A 96 -13.79 10.27 27.45
N THR A 97 -12.99 11.34 27.32
CA THR A 97 -13.42 12.74 27.57
C THR A 97 -13.28 13.67 26.37
N SER A 98 -12.86 13.16 25.22
CA SER A 98 -12.54 13.95 24.01
C SER A 98 -11.50 15.06 24.21
N SER A 99 -10.86 15.14 25.40
CA SER A 99 -9.76 16.07 25.67
C SER A 99 -8.61 15.80 24.72
N LEU A 100 -8.09 16.87 24.12
CA LEU A 100 -7.10 16.82 23.05
C LEU A 100 -5.98 17.81 23.35
N VAL A 101 -4.73 17.35 23.29
CA VAL A 101 -3.53 18.15 23.58
C VAL A 101 -2.53 17.95 22.46
N ARG A 102 -1.95 19.04 21.94
CA ARG A 102 -0.79 18.96 21.05
C ARG A 102 0.46 18.76 21.90
N ILE A 103 1.18 17.67 21.67
CA ILE A 103 2.37 17.30 22.46
C ILE A 103 3.69 17.48 21.70
N VAL A 104 3.64 17.56 20.36
CA VAL A 104 4.78 17.88 19.50
C VAL A 104 4.33 18.84 18.40
N GLY A 105 5.20 19.77 18.05
CA GLY A 105 5.06 20.64 16.89
C GLY A 105 4.16 21.86 17.07
N PRO A 106 3.97 22.63 15.99
CA PRO A 106 4.27 22.27 14.60
C PRO A 106 5.79 22.24 14.28
N LEU A 107 6.27 21.16 13.64
CA LEU A 107 7.67 20.99 13.22
C LEU A 107 7.77 20.84 11.70
N GLU A 108 8.80 21.41 11.08
CA GLU A 108 9.16 21.08 9.69
C GLU A 108 9.63 19.62 9.60
N GLY A 109 9.14 18.90 8.61
CA GLY A 109 9.54 17.52 8.33
C GLY A 109 8.36 16.56 8.24
N ASN A 110 8.66 15.38 7.69
CA ASN A 110 7.71 14.29 7.61
C ASN A 110 7.96 13.34 8.78
N PHE A 111 6.93 13.07 9.56
CA PHE A 111 7.00 12.18 10.71
C PHE A 111 6.10 10.97 10.45
N GLY A 112 6.64 9.80 10.77
CA GLY A 112 6.02 8.51 10.58
C GLY A 112 5.15 8.09 11.75
N ALA A 113 4.94 6.79 11.90
CA ALA A 113 4.00 6.28 12.89
C ALA A 113 4.51 6.39 14.32
N SER A 114 3.56 6.40 15.24
CA SER A 114 3.84 6.43 16.67
C SER A 114 3.72 5.05 17.32
N THR A 115 4.41 4.87 18.45
CA THR A 115 4.31 3.72 19.35
C THR A 115 4.38 4.22 20.79
N PHE A 116 3.48 3.75 21.66
CA PHE A 116 3.58 4.01 23.10
C PHE A 116 4.64 3.12 23.75
N SER A 117 5.32 3.63 24.78
CA SER A 117 6.07 2.78 25.70
C SER A 117 5.14 1.80 26.42
N ARG A 118 5.70 0.68 26.91
CA ARG A 118 4.94 -0.39 27.59
C ARG A 118 4.23 0.09 28.87
N ASP A 119 4.80 1.08 29.56
CA ASP A 119 4.21 1.75 30.73
C ASP A 119 3.18 2.84 30.36
N GLY A 120 3.12 3.25 29.08
CA GLY A 120 2.23 4.30 28.59
C GLY A 120 2.68 5.72 28.93
N GLU A 121 3.86 5.92 29.52
CA GLU A 121 4.35 7.25 29.92
C GLU A 121 4.91 8.07 28.76
N PHE A 122 5.37 7.41 27.70
CA PHE A 122 6.04 8.04 26.57
C PHE A 122 5.45 7.62 25.24
N VAL A 123 5.61 8.51 24.26
CA VAL A 123 5.32 8.26 22.85
C VAL A 123 6.62 8.33 22.06
N TYR A 124 6.87 7.29 21.29
CA TYR A 124 8.00 7.18 20.36
C TYR A 124 7.50 7.34 18.94
N PHE A 125 8.28 8.00 18.09
CA PHE A 125 7.93 8.17 16.67
C PHE A 125 9.18 8.36 15.82
N ASN A 126 9.13 7.87 14.58
CA ASN A 126 10.20 8.07 13.62
C ASN A 126 9.95 9.33 12.77
N GLY A 127 11.00 9.98 12.32
CA GLY A 127 10.91 11.10 11.38
C GLY A 127 12.29 11.54 10.90
N ASP A 128 12.32 12.40 9.90
CA ASP A 128 13.58 12.93 9.36
C ASP A 128 14.01 14.18 10.14
N ASP A 129 15.31 14.41 10.27
CA ASP A 129 15.84 15.74 10.58
C ASP A 129 16.92 16.17 9.58
N LYS A 130 17.30 17.45 9.60
CA LYS A 130 18.22 18.05 8.63
C LYS A 130 19.59 17.36 8.58
N ASP A 131 20.00 16.72 9.67
CA ASP A 131 21.30 16.08 9.79
C ASP A 131 21.23 14.55 9.55
N ASN A 132 20.04 13.96 9.62
CA ASN A 132 19.83 12.52 9.60
C ASN A 132 18.67 12.16 8.65
N VAL A 133 18.98 12.16 7.35
CA VAL A 133 18.03 11.86 6.28
C VAL A 133 17.60 10.38 6.22
N ASP A 134 18.33 9.49 6.88
CA ASP A 134 18.00 8.05 6.98
C ASP A 134 17.03 7.75 8.15
N GLY A 135 16.52 8.80 8.81
CA GLY A 135 15.49 8.75 9.85
C GLY A 135 16.03 8.71 11.28
N VAL A 136 15.25 9.26 12.21
CA VAL A 136 15.58 9.38 13.64
C VAL A 136 14.39 8.91 14.46
N LEU A 137 14.67 8.19 15.56
CA LEU A 137 13.68 7.88 16.58
C LEU A 137 13.67 8.98 17.65
N PHE A 138 12.51 9.58 17.84
CA PHE A 138 12.24 10.55 18.88
C PHE A 138 11.37 9.96 20.00
N GLN A 139 11.49 10.53 21.18
CA GLN A 139 10.68 10.23 22.37
C GLN A 139 10.14 11.54 22.96
N VAL A 140 8.89 11.52 23.39
CA VAL A 140 8.24 12.63 24.14
C VAL A 140 7.35 12.06 25.25
N PRO A 141 7.23 12.71 26.42
CA PRO A 141 6.23 12.32 27.42
C PRO A 141 4.80 12.43 26.87
N VAL A 142 3.91 11.52 27.28
CA VAL A 142 2.53 11.45 26.78
C VAL A 142 1.71 12.72 27.02
N LEU A 143 2.05 13.52 28.04
CA LEU A 143 1.40 14.79 28.34
C LEU A 143 2.12 16.00 27.74
N GLY A 144 3.11 15.77 26.88
CA GLY A 144 4.01 16.79 26.35
C GLY A 144 5.22 17.04 27.25
N GLY A 145 6.24 17.68 26.69
CA GLY A 145 7.50 17.95 27.38
C GLY A 145 8.66 18.07 26.41
N GLN A 146 9.87 17.86 26.91
CA GLN A 146 11.07 17.93 26.08
C GLN A 146 11.13 16.74 25.11
N LEU A 147 11.38 17.06 23.83
CA LEU A 147 11.63 16.06 22.80
C LEU A 147 13.07 15.53 22.92
N ARG A 148 13.23 14.20 22.93
CA ARG A 148 14.53 13.53 23.02
C ARG A 148 14.80 12.69 21.78
N LYS A 149 16.02 12.80 21.22
CA LYS A 149 16.53 11.87 20.19
C LYS A 149 17.08 10.62 20.86
N ILE A 150 16.71 9.45 20.35
CA ILE A 150 17.09 8.14 20.92
C ILE A 150 18.14 7.45 20.06
N VAL A 151 17.86 7.26 18.76
CA VAL A 151 18.73 6.55 17.83
C VAL A 151 18.48 7.04 16.39
N THR A 152 19.50 6.99 15.54
CA THR A 152 19.44 7.37 14.13
C THR A 152 19.42 6.15 13.20
N GLY A 153 19.11 6.35 11.92
CA GLY A 153 18.91 5.27 10.95
C GLY A 153 17.63 4.48 11.23
N VAL A 154 16.54 5.15 11.59
CA VAL A 154 15.25 4.53 11.90
C VAL A 154 14.23 4.86 10.81
N SER A 155 13.95 3.89 9.95
CA SER A 155 13.07 4.03 8.79
C SER A 155 11.66 3.47 9.04
N SER A 156 11.37 2.93 10.22
CA SER A 156 10.08 2.33 10.58
C SER A 156 9.58 2.76 11.97
N PRO A 157 8.30 2.53 12.27
CA PRO A 157 7.83 2.49 13.65
C PRO A 157 8.61 1.44 14.44
N VAL A 158 8.77 1.67 15.75
CA VAL A 158 9.48 0.74 16.64
C VAL A 158 8.51 -0.18 17.38
N THR A 159 9.03 -1.31 17.85
CA THR A 159 8.36 -2.22 18.78
C THR A 159 9.23 -2.48 20.00
N PHE A 160 8.62 -2.67 21.17
CA PHE A 160 9.31 -2.91 22.43
C PHE A 160 9.37 -4.39 22.76
N SER A 161 10.53 -4.84 23.27
CA SER A 161 10.62 -6.10 23.99
C SER A 161 9.59 -6.16 25.13
N PRO A 162 9.17 -7.36 25.57
CA PRO A 162 8.16 -7.49 26.63
C PRO A 162 8.54 -6.80 27.94
N ASP A 163 9.84 -6.75 28.26
CA ASP A 163 10.38 -6.06 29.44
C ASP A 163 10.58 -4.54 29.24
N GLY A 164 10.32 -4.02 28.04
CA GLY A 164 10.44 -2.61 27.69
C GLY A 164 11.89 -2.09 27.56
N LYS A 165 12.91 -2.93 27.74
CA LYS A 165 14.32 -2.50 27.77
C LYS A 165 14.95 -2.35 26.38
N GLN A 166 14.39 -3.03 25.38
CA GLN A 166 14.90 -3.03 24.02
C GLN A 166 13.82 -2.61 23.03
N ILE A 167 14.28 -2.07 21.91
CA ILE A 167 13.46 -1.72 20.76
C ILE A 167 13.96 -2.45 19.52
N ALA A 168 13.04 -2.85 18.64
CA ALA A 168 13.35 -3.34 17.31
C ALA A 168 12.75 -2.42 16.24
N TYR A 169 13.48 -2.25 15.14
CA TYR A 169 13.14 -1.32 14.06
C TYR A 169 13.87 -1.68 12.76
N LEU A 170 13.40 -1.12 11.63
CA LEU A 170 14.07 -1.26 10.33
C LEU A 170 14.93 -0.05 10.05
N HIS A 171 16.11 -0.33 9.50
CA HIS A 171 16.97 0.66 8.84
C HIS A 171 17.06 0.28 7.37
N LEU A 172 16.54 1.15 6.51
CA LEU A 172 16.64 0.99 5.07
C LEU A 172 17.88 1.74 4.56
N ILE A 173 18.63 1.16 3.62
CA ILE A 173 19.83 1.75 3.01
C ILE A 173 19.66 1.73 1.49
N PRO A 174 19.15 2.81 0.87
CA PRO A 174 18.84 2.85 -0.56
C PRO A 174 20.05 2.62 -1.45
N ALA A 175 21.20 3.16 -1.04
CA ALA A 175 22.44 3.06 -1.82
C ALA A 175 22.87 1.61 -2.06
N THR A 176 22.57 0.70 -1.13
CA THR A 176 22.88 -0.73 -1.24
C THR A 176 21.64 -1.60 -1.49
N GLY A 177 20.44 -1.01 -1.41
CA GLY A 177 19.18 -1.75 -1.44
C GLY A 177 18.97 -2.64 -0.20
N GLU A 178 19.67 -2.39 0.90
CA GLU A 178 19.56 -3.20 2.12
C GLU A 178 18.38 -2.76 2.98
N SER A 179 17.70 -3.75 3.57
CA SER A 179 16.73 -3.58 4.65
C SER A 179 17.22 -4.37 5.87
N LEU A 180 17.56 -3.66 6.93
CA LEU A 180 18.19 -4.23 8.13
C LEU A 180 17.20 -4.18 9.29
N LEU A 181 16.86 -5.35 9.84
CA LEU A 181 16.18 -5.42 11.13
C LEU A 181 17.22 -5.27 12.24
N LYS A 182 17.06 -4.23 13.06
CA LYS A 182 17.98 -3.91 14.15
C LYS A 182 17.28 -3.97 15.50
N VAL A 183 18.07 -4.28 16.53
CA VAL A 183 17.68 -4.24 17.93
C VAL A 183 18.62 -3.29 18.67
N ALA A 184 18.07 -2.39 19.49
CA ALA A 184 18.82 -1.44 20.29
C ALA A 184 18.23 -1.30 21.69
N SER A 185 18.99 -0.71 22.62
CA SER A 185 18.46 -0.32 23.93
C SER A 185 17.40 0.77 23.78
N ALA A 186 16.30 0.66 24.53
CA ALA A 186 15.17 1.59 24.47
C ALA A 186 15.53 3.03 24.92
N ASP A 187 16.61 3.18 25.69
CA ASP A 187 17.14 4.45 26.17
C ASP A 187 18.16 5.09 25.22
N GLY A 188 18.48 4.43 24.11
CA GLY A 188 19.48 4.86 23.13
C GLY A 188 20.94 4.53 23.50
N SER A 189 21.16 3.80 24.60
CA SER A 189 22.52 3.39 25.00
C SER A 189 23.07 2.26 24.14
N GLY A 190 24.40 2.26 23.95
CA GLY A 190 25.09 1.23 23.17
C GLY A 190 24.91 1.38 21.66
N SER A 191 25.34 0.37 20.91
CA SER A 191 25.21 0.32 19.45
C SER A 191 24.09 -0.63 19.03
N PRO A 192 23.22 -0.26 18.06
CA PRO A 192 22.20 -1.16 17.56
C PRO A 192 22.78 -2.39 16.85
N ASN A 193 22.30 -3.57 17.21
CA ASN A 193 22.68 -4.85 16.61
C ASN A 193 21.81 -5.15 15.39
N VAL A 194 22.43 -5.56 14.28
CA VAL A 194 21.69 -6.11 13.13
C VAL A 194 21.38 -7.57 13.40
N ILE A 195 20.10 -7.92 13.47
CA ILE A 195 19.66 -9.30 13.73
C ILE A 195 19.20 -10.04 12.47
N ALA A 196 18.83 -9.29 11.42
CA ALA A 196 18.53 -9.84 10.10
C ALA A 196 18.70 -8.80 8.99
N ARG A 197 18.86 -9.29 7.76
CA ARG A 197 19.08 -8.47 6.56
C ARG A 197 18.40 -9.11 5.37
N ARG A 198 17.79 -8.27 4.53
CA ARG A 198 17.41 -8.57 3.16
C ARG A 198 17.99 -7.50 2.24
N THR A 199 18.25 -7.86 0.99
CA THR A 199 18.78 -6.97 -0.05
C THR A 199 17.93 -7.13 -1.29
N LEU A 200 17.63 -6.01 -1.96
CA LEU A 200 16.84 -6.03 -3.18
C LEU A 200 17.33 -7.12 -4.17
N PRO A 201 16.41 -7.89 -4.79
CA PRO A 201 14.97 -7.66 -4.87
C PRO A 201 14.17 -7.97 -3.60
N ASP A 202 14.75 -8.68 -2.63
CA ASP A 202 14.07 -9.04 -1.38
C ASP A 202 14.18 -7.93 -0.34
N TYR A 203 13.10 -7.64 0.38
CA TYR A 203 13.12 -6.59 1.38
C TYR A 203 12.13 -6.86 2.51
N TYR A 204 12.39 -6.23 3.66
CA TYR A 204 11.43 -6.10 4.75
C TYR A 204 10.56 -4.86 4.57
N SER A 205 9.29 -4.97 4.95
CA SER A 205 8.36 -3.85 4.97
C SER A 205 8.85 -2.77 5.96
N PRO A 206 8.94 -1.49 5.55
CA PRO A 206 9.27 -0.38 6.46
C PRO A 206 8.14 0.00 7.42
N ASP A 207 6.99 -0.67 7.40
CA ASP A 207 5.80 -0.23 8.15
C ASP A 207 5.77 -0.72 9.61
N GLY A 208 6.83 -1.39 10.06
CA GLY A 208 7.11 -1.62 11.47
C GLY A 208 7.09 -3.10 11.87
N PRO A 209 8.12 -3.57 12.60
CA PRO A 209 8.14 -4.91 13.16
C PRO A 209 7.30 -5.01 14.44
N SER A 210 7.07 -6.23 14.92
CA SER A 210 6.34 -6.49 16.17
C SER A 210 7.00 -7.58 16.99
N TRP A 211 7.38 -7.27 18.23
CA TRP A 211 7.99 -8.24 19.15
C TRP A 211 6.93 -9.19 19.73
N SER A 212 7.21 -10.48 19.75
CA SER A 212 6.34 -11.47 20.38
C SER A 212 6.19 -11.20 21.89
N PRO A 213 5.03 -11.53 22.49
CA PRO A 213 4.80 -11.31 23.92
C PRO A 213 5.74 -12.10 24.83
N ASP A 214 6.24 -13.25 24.36
CA ASP A 214 7.23 -14.07 25.07
C ASP A 214 8.68 -13.61 24.86
N GLY A 215 8.89 -12.61 24.00
CA GLY A 215 10.19 -11.99 23.76
C GLY A 215 11.11 -12.76 22.83
N ARG A 216 10.69 -13.92 22.32
CA ARG A 216 11.58 -14.83 21.57
C ARG A 216 11.76 -14.45 20.11
N VAL A 217 10.74 -13.89 19.47
CA VAL A 217 10.76 -13.61 18.03
C VAL A 217 10.22 -12.21 17.72
N ILE A 218 10.58 -11.70 16.55
CA ILE A 218 10.08 -10.46 15.99
C ILE A 218 9.43 -10.79 14.66
N ALA A 219 8.16 -10.40 14.49
CA ALA A 219 7.40 -10.61 13.27
C ALA A 219 7.32 -9.32 12.45
N LEU A 220 7.39 -9.43 11.12
CA LEU A 220 7.28 -8.29 10.21
C LEU A 220 6.88 -8.74 8.79
N GLY A 221 6.35 -7.80 8.01
CA GLY A 221 6.09 -8.01 6.60
C GLY A 221 7.39 -8.14 5.80
N ALA A 222 7.41 -9.02 4.80
CA ALA A 222 8.54 -9.22 3.91
C ALA A 222 8.05 -9.53 2.49
N ALA A 223 8.78 -9.05 1.49
CA ALA A 223 8.35 -9.12 0.09
C ALA A 223 9.55 -9.20 -0.85
N SER A 224 9.27 -9.36 -2.14
CA SER A 224 10.28 -9.40 -3.19
C SER A 224 9.78 -8.69 -4.45
N LEU A 225 10.62 -7.83 -5.03
CA LEU A 225 10.36 -7.18 -6.32
C LEU A 225 10.55 -8.12 -7.52
N SER A 226 11.18 -9.28 -7.31
CA SER A 226 11.31 -10.31 -8.35
C SER A 226 10.12 -11.25 -8.40
N SER A 227 9.28 -11.23 -7.36
CA SER A 227 8.05 -12.00 -7.28
C SER A 227 6.90 -11.09 -7.70
N GLY A 228 5.99 -11.58 -8.54
CA GLY A 228 4.97 -10.72 -9.16
C GLY A 228 3.85 -10.22 -8.24
N ASN A 229 2.60 -10.23 -8.71
CA ASN A 229 1.50 -9.45 -8.10
C ASN A 229 1.17 -9.79 -6.63
N ALA A 230 1.52 -10.99 -6.15
CA ALA A 230 1.33 -11.42 -4.76
C ALA A 230 2.64 -12.01 -4.21
N SER A 231 3.51 -11.14 -3.71
CA SER A 231 4.85 -11.52 -3.21
C SER A 231 5.05 -11.32 -1.72
N SER A 232 4.09 -10.70 -1.04
CA SER A 232 4.25 -10.33 0.36
C SER A 232 3.77 -11.44 1.30
N THR A 233 4.54 -11.62 2.36
CA THR A 233 4.34 -12.61 3.44
C THR A 233 4.66 -11.95 4.80
N ILE A 234 4.34 -12.65 5.87
CA ILE A 234 4.81 -12.35 7.23
C ILE A 234 5.89 -13.37 7.59
N VAL A 235 7.02 -12.88 8.09
CA VAL A 235 8.10 -13.70 8.62
C VAL A 235 8.32 -13.45 10.11
N GLU A 236 8.80 -14.46 10.82
CA GLU A 236 9.35 -14.36 12.17
C GLU A 236 10.87 -14.49 12.15
N ILE A 237 11.52 -13.77 13.04
CA ILE A 237 12.98 -13.75 13.19
C ILE A 237 13.30 -13.89 14.68
N PRO A 238 14.19 -14.81 15.10
CA PRO A 238 14.61 -14.89 16.49
C PRO A 238 15.17 -13.53 16.98
N ALA A 239 14.72 -13.08 18.15
CA ALA A 239 15.14 -11.79 18.71
C ALA A 239 16.65 -11.74 19.02
N ALA A 240 17.28 -12.90 19.24
CA ALA A 240 18.72 -13.03 19.40
C ALA A 240 19.51 -13.02 18.07
N GLY A 241 18.81 -12.88 16.93
CA GLY A 241 19.34 -13.13 15.60
C GLY A 241 19.27 -14.61 15.21
N GLY A 242 19.20 -14.88 13.91
CA GLY A 242 19.15 -16.24 13.38
C GLY A 242 18.38 -16.36 12.08
N LYS A 243 18.05 -17.59 11.72
CA LYS A 243 17.33 -17.90 10.47
C LYS A 243 15.88 -17.41 10.56
N GLU A 244 15.47 -16.60 9.58
CA GLU A 244 14.07 -16.20 9.39
C GLU A 244 13.18 -17.39 9.02
N ARG A 245 11.89 -17.33 9.38
CA ARG A 245 10.89 -18.33 9.03
C ARG A 245 9.59 -17.66 8.58
N PRO A 246 8.93 -18.13 7.51
CA PRO A 246 7.62 -17.62 7.14
C PRO A 246 6.56 -18.09 8.15
N ILE A 247 5.70 -17.16 8.58
CA ILE A 247 4.45 -17.48 9.28
C ILE A 247 3.35 -17.79 8.26
N THR A 248 3.41 -17.17 7.07
CA THR A 248 2.42 -17.33 6.01
C THR A 248 3.08 -17.58 4.65
N PRO A 249 2.40 -18.21 3.68
CA PRO A 249 2.90 -18.23 2.31
C PRO A 249 2.83 -16.80 1.70
N PRO A 250 3.67 -16.48 0.70
CA PRO A 250 3.48 -15.26 -0.09
C PRO A 250 2.11 -15.29 -0.78
N GLN A 251 1.26 -14.33 -0.43
CA GLN A 251 -0.15 -14.35 -0.89
C GLN A 251 -0.79 -12.96 -1.01
N TRP A 252 -0.15 -11.91 -0.50
CA TRP A 252 -0.70 -10.56 -0.51
C TRP A 252 0.10 -9.63 -1.40
N GLY A 253 -0.54 -8.55 -1.85
CA GLY A 253 0.12 -7.47 -2.57
C GLY A 253 1.20 -6.80 -1.72
N TYR A 254 0.84 -6.41 -0.50
CA TYR A 254 1.78 -5.76 0.41
C TYR A 254 1.34 -5.85 1.88
N VAL A 255 2.21 -6.39 2.74
CA VAL A 255 2.01 -6.43 4.20
C VAL A 255 2.60 -5.17 4.82
N SER A 256 1.75 -4.36 5.43
CA SER A 256 2.14 -3.11 6.09
C SER A 256 2.41 -3.36 7.58
N ARG A 257 1.83 -2.57 8.49
CA ARG A 257 2.10 -2.70 9.93
C ARG A 257 1.60 -4.04 10.49
N VAL A 258 2.47 -4.69 11.27
CA VAL A 258 2.18 -5.95 11.98
C VAL A 258 2.11 -5.67 13.48
N SER A 259 1.17 -6.29 14.18
CA SER A 259 1.02 -6.13 15.64
C SER A 259 0.63 -7.45 16.31
N TRP A 260 1.46 -7.93 17.23
CA TRP A 260 1.16 -9.10 18.06
C TRP A 260 0.02 -8.84 19.03
N LEU A 261 -0.84 -9.85 19.18
CA LEU A 261 -1.71 -9.95 20.34
C LEU A 261 -0.87 -10.32 21.57
N ASN A 262 -1.21 -9.76 22.72
CA ASN A 262 -0.45 -9.98 23.95
C ASN A 262 -0.58 -11.40 24.52
N ASP A 263 -1.59 -12.15 24.11
CA ASP A 263 -1.74 -13.57 24.47
C ASP A 263 -0.92 -14.51 23.57
N GLY A 264 -0.26 -13.99 22.53
CA GLY A 264 0.55 -14.77 21.60
C GLY A 264 -0.25 -15.66 20.64
N SER A 265 -1.58 -15.52 20.60
CA SER A 265 -2.44 -16.34 19.73
C SER A 265 -2.39 -15.97 18.25
N GLY A 266 -1.86 -14.79 17.92
CA GLY A 266 -1.79 -14.31 16.55
C GLY A 266 -1.38 -12.86 16.41
N LEU A 267 -1.58 -12.36 15.20
CA LEU A 267 -1.21 -11.03 14.73
C LEU A 267 -2.45 -10.31 14.19
N VAL A 268 -2.54 -9.00 14.42
CA VAL A 268 -3.37 -8.10 13.63
C VAL A 268 -2.46 -7.35 12.67
N ILE A 269 -2.86 -7.28 11.41
CA ILE A 269 -2.06 -6.69 10.34
C ILE A 269 -2.89 -5.74 9.48
N ALA A 270 -2.27 -4.66 9.02
CA ALA A 270 -2.78 -3.85 7.92
C ALA A 270 -2.09 -4.31 6.61
N LEU A 271 -2.85 -4.53 5.54
CA LEU A 271 -2.29 -4.97 4.26
C LEU A 271 -3.10 -4.52 3.05
N PHE A 272 -2.44 -4.47 1.90
CA PHE A 272 -3.09 -4.45 0.59
C PHE A 272 -3.30 -5.89 0.12
N THR A 273 -4.54 -6.23 -0.21
CA THR A 273 -4.86 -7.59 -0.69
C THR A 273 -4.15 -7.88 -2.01
N ALA A 274 -3.98 -6.87 -2.86
CA ALA A 274 -3.20 -6.95 -4.09
C ALA A 274 -2.52 -5.60 -4.40
N TYR A 275 -1.53 -5.60 -5.30
CA TYR A 275 -0.67 -4.45 -5.58
C TYR A 275 -1.41 -3.12 -5.91
N THR A 276 -2.61 -3.20 -6.49
CA THR A 276 -3.43 -2.03 -6.87
C THR A 276 -4.83 -2.04 -6.24
N SER A 277 -5.02 -2.78 -5.14
CA SER A 277 -6.30 -2.77 -4.41
C SER A 277 -6.59 -1.40 -3.78
N VAL A 278 -7.87 -1.07 -3.65
CA VAL A 278 -8.28 0.21 -3.04
C VAL A 278 -8.13 0.15 -1.52
N GLY A 279 -7.16 0.91 -1.01
CA GLY A 279 -6.92 1.06 0.43
C GLY A 279 -6.38 -0.21 1.10
N THR A 280 -5.88 -0.07 2.33
CA THR A 280 -5.52 -1.24 3.14
C THR A 280 -6.72 -1.78 3.90
N GLN A 281 -6.62 -3.04 4.31
CA GLN A 281 -7.60 -3.72 5.14
C GLN A 281 -6.90 -4.31 6.36
N ILE A 282 -7.65 -4.48 7.44
CA ILE A 282 -7.16 -5.09 8.67
C ILE A 282 -7.54 -6.56 8.68
N TRP A 283 -6.56 -7.40 8.99
CA TRP A 283 -6.68 -8.86 9.04
C TRP A 283 -6.18 -9.40 10.37
N PHE A 284 -6.70 -10.57 10.73
CA PHE A 284 -6.13 -11.42 11.77
C PHE A 284 -5.38 -12.57 11.11
N VAL A 285 -4.23 -12.92 11.68
CA VAL A 285 -3.44 -14.11 11.32
C VAL A 285 -3.16 -14.90 12.58
N SER A 286 -3.60 -16.14 12.64
CA SER A 286 -3.32 -17.03 13.77
C SER A 286 -1.86 -17.46 13.80
N TYR A 287 -1.34 -17.70 15.00
CA TYR A 287 0.03 -18.15 15.21
C TYR A 287 0.05 -19.45 16.01
N PRO A 288 0.87 -20.45 15.64
CA PRO A 288 1.88 -20.43 14.57
C PRO A 288 1.39 -20.94 13.20
N ASP A 289 0.12 -21.30 13.06
CA ASP A 289 -0.44 -21.95 11.87
C ASP A 289 -0.62 -21.02 10.65
N GLY A 290 -0.67 -19.69 10.87
CA GLY A 290 -0.68 -18.71 9.79
C GLY A 290 -2.02 -18.57 9.07
N ALA A 291 -3.12 -19.07 9.63
CA ALA A 291 -4.44 -18.94 9.02
C ALA A 291 -4.92 -17.48 9.11
N ALA A 292 -5.25 -16.91 7.95
CA ALA A 292 -5.62 -15.50 7.84
C ALA A 292 -7.12 -15.33 7.58
N HIS A 293 -7.74 -14.37 8.27
CA HIS A 293 -9.09 -13.91 7.93
C HIS A 293 -9.22 -12.39 8.08
N ARG A 294 -10.11 -11.83 7.28
CA ARG A 294 -10.30 -10.39 7.16
C ARG A 294 -11.18 -9.87 8.31
N ILE A 295 -10.75 -8.81 8.98
CA ILE A 295 -11.52 -8.14 10.04
C ILE A 295 -12.40 -7.04 9.43
N THR A 296 -11.84 -6.19 8.58
CA THR A 296 -12.56 -5.06 7.97
C THR A 296 -12.97 -5.39 6.55
N ASN A 297 -14.21 -5.12 6.13
CA ASN A 297 -14.69 -5.48 4.78
C ASN A 297 -15.31 -4.31 4.00
N HIS A 298 -15.25 -3.08 4.53
CA HIS A 298 -15.79 -1.89 3.86
C HIS A 298 -14.84 -1.38 2.75
N LEU A 299 -15.38 -0.59 1.82
CA LEU A 299 -14.62 0.03 0.72
C LEU A 299 -13.69 1.18 1.17
N ASN A 300 -13.65 1.48 2.47
CA ASN A 300 -12.73 2.46 3.03
C ASN A 300 -11.35 1.82 3.18
N GLY A 301 -10.31 2.63 2.97
CA GLY A 301 -8.96 2.26 3.36
C GLY A 301 -8.79 2.36 4.87
N TYR A 302 -7.82 1.64 5.39
CA TYR A 302 -7.32 1.85 6.74
C TYR A 302 -5.85 2.29 6.66
N GLY A 303 -5.37 3.04 7.65
CA GLY A 303 -4.02 3.61 7.57
C GLY A 303 -2.94 2.52 7.66
N THR A 304 -2.07 2.46 6.66
CA THR A 304 -0.97 1.48 6.50
C THR A 304 -0.15 1.30 7.79
N VAL A 305 0.34 2.42 8.32
CA VAL A 305 1.13 2.46 9.55
C VAL A 305 0.31 2.83 10.79
N SER A 306 -0.99 3.07 10.65
CA SER A 306 -1.88 3.44 11.77
C SER A 306 -2.53 2.18 12.33
N LEU A 307 -1.80 1.44 13.15
CA LEU A 307 -2.28 0.22 13.77
C LEU A 307 -1.68 0.08 15.17
N GLY A 308 -2.53 0.13 16.19
CA GLY A 308 -2.15 -0.14 17.57
C GLY A 308 -3.20 -0.98 18.29
N ILE A 309 -2.79 -1.75 19.28
CA ILE A 309 -3.67 -2.64 20.05
C ILE A 309 -3.49 -2.37 21.55
N THR A 310 -4.58 -2.37 22.30
CA THR A 310 -4.54 -2.29 23.77
C THR A 310 -3.92 -3.54 24.39
N ALA A 311 -3.43 -3.41 25.63
CA ALA A 311 -2.73 -4.50 26.28
C ALA A 311 -3.61 -5.74 26.55
N ASP A 312 -4.92 -5.54 26.72
CA ASP A 312 -5.90 -6.62 26.83
C ASP A 312 -6.26 -7.27 25.47
N SER A 313 -5.72 -6.72 24.37
CA SER A 313 -5.94 -7.19 23.01
C SER A 313 -7.41 -7.20 22.56
N LYS A 314 -8.22 -6.28 23.11
CA LYS A 314 -9.65 -6.12 22.79
C LYS A 314 -9.98 -4.92 21.93
N THR A 315 -9.08 -3.95 21.82
CA THR A 315 -9.31 -2.72 21.06
C THR A 315 -8.16 -2.49 20.10
N ILE A 316 -8.48 -2.28 18.82
CA ILE A 316 -7.56 -1.79 17.80
C ILE A 316 -7.82 -0.30 17.61
N VAL A 317 -6.77 0.50 17.46
CA VAL A 317 -6.86 1.85 16.89
C VAL A 317 -6.30 1.84 15.47
N THR A 318 -6.94 2.60 14.60
CA THR A 318 -6.47 2.84 13.24
C THR A 318 -6.99 4.18 12.74
N VAL A 319 -6.60 4.57 11.53
CA VAL A 319 -7.24 5.65 10.78
C VAL A 319 -8.06 5.02 9.68
N GLN A 320 -9.32 5.44 9.58
CA GLN A 320 -10.20 5.09 8.47
C GLN A 320 -10.09 6.19 7.41
N GLU A 321 -9.70 5.81 6.20
CA GLU A 321 -9.50 6.68 5.05
C GLU A 321 -10.73 6.59 4.15
N ASP A 322 -11.48 7.68 4.03
CA ASP A 322 -12.55 7.83 3.05
C ASP A 322 -12.14 8.85 2.00
N PHE A 323 -12.00 8.38 0.78
CA PHE A 323 -11.56 9.22 -0.32
C PHE A 323 -12.38 8.99 -1.57
N THR A 324 -12.49 10.06 -2.36
CA THR A 324 -13.09 10.05 -3.68
C THR A 324 -12.06 10.57 -4.68
N ARG A 325 -11.97 9.91 -5.83
CA ARG A 325 -11.21 10.32 -6.99
C ARG A 325 -12.15 10.24 -8.19
N SER A 326 -12.59 11.40 -8.64
CA SER A 326 -13.35 11.57 -9.87
C SER A 326 -12.51 12.31 -10.89
N ILE A 327 -12.99 12.40 -12.13
CA ILE A 327 -12.29 13.06 -13.22
C ILE A 327 -12.70 14.52 -13.28
N TRP A 328 -11.70 15.39 -13.33
CA TRP A 328 -11.84 16.84 -13.46
C TRP A 328 -11.01 17.34 -14.65
N ALA A 329 -11.36 18.52 -15.17
CA ALA A 329 -10.55 19.25 -16.14
C ALA A 329 -10.35 20.70 -15.72
N THR A 330 -9.20 21.26 -16.06
CA THR A 330 -8.85 22.67 -15.87
C THR A 330 -7.86 23.09 -16.96
N ARG A 331 -7.76 24.38 -17.28
CA ARG A 331 -6.63 24.85 -18.10
C ARG A 331 -5.43 25.19 -17.22
N PRO A 332 -4.21 25.17 -17.76
CA PRO A 332 -3.04 25.63 -17.03
C PRO A 332 -3.20 27.08 -16.57
N ASN A 333 -2.88 27.34 -15.30
CA ASN A 333 -2.94 28.65 -14.61
C ASN A 333 -4.35 29.19 -14.31
N ASP A 334 -5.41 28.47 -14.67
CA ASP A 334 -6.79 28.80 -14.27
C ASP A 334 -6.90 28.87 -12.73
N GLU A 335 -7.84 29.69 -12.25
CA GLU A 335 -8.25 29.68 -10.85
C GLU A 335 -8.85 28.33 -10.46
N ALA A 336 -8.61 27.91 -9.21
CA ALA A 336 -9.06 26.60 -8.73
C ALA A 336 -10.58 26.41 -8.87
N THR A 337 -11.36 27.49 -8.80
CA THR A 337 -12.82 27.52 -8.96
C THR A 337 -13.29 27.27 -10.39
N GLN A 338 -12.40 27.37 -11.38
CA GLN A 338 -12.71 27.15 -12.80
C GLN A 338 -12.54 25.69 -13.21
N ALA A 339 -11.96 24.85 -12.35
CA ALA A 339 -11.89 23.41 -12.60
C ALA A 339 -13.30 22.82 -12.64
N ARG A 340 -13.60 22.05 -13.69
CA ARG A 340 -14.90 21.41 -13.90
C ARG A 340 -14.81 19.93 -13.59
N GLN A 341 -15.77 19.42 -12.82
CA GLN A 341 -15.94 17.99 -12.62
C GLN A 341 -16.57 17.38 -13.88
N ILE A 342 -15.98 16.30 -14.39
CA ILE A 342 -16.46 15.57 -15.59
C ILE A 342 -17.30 14.36 -15.15
N SER A 343 -16.85 13.64 -14.14
CA SER A 343 -17.48 12.41 -13.67
C SER A 343 -17.76 12.45 -12.18
N ASN A 344 -18.60 11.52 -11.72
CA ASN A 344 -19.00 11.34 -10.33
C ASN A 344 -18.55 9.98 -9.75
N GLY A 345 -17.57 9.30 -10.39
CA GLY A 345 -17.04 8.04 -9.89
C GLY A 345 -16.19 8.22 -8.62
N LYS A 346 -16.07 7.15 -7.82
CA LYS A 346 -15.37 7.18 -6.53
C LYS A 346 -13.89 6.82 -6.62
N TYR A 347 -13.52 5.90 -7.50
CA TYR A 347 -12.17 5.35 -7.58
C TYR A 347 -11.64 5.38 -9.02
N GLU A 348 -11.78 6.52 -9.67
CA GLU A 348 -11.32 6.73 -11.04
C GLU A 348 -9.87 7.22 -11.06
N ALA A 349 -9.02 6.57 -11.85
CA ALA A 349 -7.59 6.84 -11.94
C ALA A 349 -7.10 6.66 -13.38
N SER A 350 -5.77 6.74 -13.57
CA SER A 350 -5.01 6.61 -14.81
C SER A 350 -5.72 7.12 -16.06
N LEU A 351 -5.38 8.34 -16.49
CA LEU A 351 -6.12 9.05 -17.52
C LEU A 351 -5.33 9.10 -18.83
N ALA A 352 -6.04 8.99 -19.94
CA ALA A 352 -5.53 9.29 -21.28
C ALA A 352 -6.62 9.93 -22.14
N THR A 353 -6.22 10.70 -23.15
CA THR A 353 -7.14 11.45 -24.02
C THR A 353 -7.04 10.98 -25.46
N VAL A 354 -8.15 11.14 -26.18
CA VAL A 354 -8.28 10.91 -27.62
C VAL A 354 -8.44 12.27 -28.31
N THR A 355 -8.01 12.40 -29.56
CA THR A 355 -8.05 13.68 -30.30
C THR A 355 -9.47 14.21 -30.47
N ASP A 356 -10.46 13.33 -30.54
CA ASP A 356 -11.88 13.67 -30.59
C ASP A 356 -12.48 14.11 -29.24
N GLY A 357 -11.67 14.20 -28.19
CA GLY A 357 -12.06 14.64 -26.86
C GLY A 357 -12.55 13.52 -25.94
N ARG A 358 -12.59 12.25 -26.37
CA ARG A 358 -12.89 11.15 -25.45
C ARG A 358 -11.78 10.97 -24.40
N ILE A 359 -12.18 10.44 -23.25
CA ILE A 359 -11.30 10.19 -22.09
C ILE A 359 -11.33 8.69 -21.82
N VAL A 360 -10.15 8.07 -21.81
CA VAL A 360 -9.95 6.68 -21.36
C VAL A 360 -9.42 6.71 -19.93
N TYR A 361 -10.01 5.91 -19.06
CA TYR A 361 -9.70 5.92 -17.63
C TYR A 361 -9.86 4.56 -16.98
N LEU A 362 -9.22 4.38 -15.82
CA LEU A 362 -9.47 3.24 -14.94
C LEU A 362 -10.54 3.57 -13.92
N ASN A 363 -11.41 2.60 -13.62
CA ASN A 363 -12.36 2.67 -12.52
C ASN A 363 -12.22 1.42 -11.64
N SER A 364 -11.98 1.62 -10.34
CA SER A 364 -11.81 0.51 -9.38
C SER A 364 -13.10 0.13 -8.68
N THR A 365 -13.26 -1.18 -8.47
CA THR A 365 -14.30 -1.80 -7.64
C THR A 365 -13.78 -2.25 -6.28
N GLY A 366 -12.49 -2.03 -5.99
CA GLY A 366 -11.79 -2.50 -4.78
C GLY A 366 -10.94 -3.73 -5.03
N GLU A 367 -11.49 -4.73 -5.72
CA GLU A 367 -10.81 -6.01 -6.02
C GLU A 367 -10.37 -6.13 -7.50
N ALA A 368 -10.94 -5.31 -8.38
CA ALA A 368 -10.58 -5.20 -9.79
C ALA A 368 -10.55 -3.73 -10.24
N ASN A 369 -9.74 -3.44 -11.26
CA ASN A 369 -9.70 -2.14 -11.92
C ASN A 369 -10.04 -2.34 -13.40
N GLU A 370 -11.07 -1.68 -13.90
CA GLU A 370 -11.55 -1.85 -15.27
C GLU A 370 -11.30 -0.59 -16.11
N ILE A 371 -11.07 -0.77 -17.41
CA ILE A 371 -10.86 0.33 -18.35
C ILE A 371 -12.23 0.78 -18.87
N TRP A 372 -12.44 2.09 -18.85
CA TRP A 372 -13.63 2.76 -19.34
C TRP A 372 -13.26 3.87 -20.32
N ILE A 373 -14.22 4.23 -21.16
CA ILE A 373 -14.13 5.40 -22.04
C ILE A 373 -15.41 6.23 -21.92
N MET A 374 -15.29 7.55 -21.98
CA MET A 374 -16.41 8.49 -21.97
C MET A 374 -16.12 9.73 -22.81
N LYS A 375 -17.14 10.55 -23.07
CA LYS A 375 -16.98 11.90 -23.64
C LYS A 375 -16.42 12.88 -22.61
N ASN A 376 -15.85 13.99 -23.04
CA ASN A 376 -15.28 15.02 -22.15
C ASN A 376 -16.32 15.77 -21.29
N ASP A 377 -17.61 15.58 -21.56
CA ASP A 377 -18.73 16.09 -20.75
C ASP A 377 -19.24 15.07 -19.72
N GLY A 378 -18.63 13.88 -19.67
CA GLY A 378 -18.98 12.79 -18.75
C GLY A 378 -20.10 11.86 -19.26
N SER A 379 -20.65 12.12 -20.45
CA SER A 379 -21.67 11.27 -21.08
C SER A 379 -21.05 10.08 -21.85
N ASP A 380 -21.91 9.18 -22.32
CA ASP A 380 -21.55 7.98 -23.09
C ASP A 380 -20.44 7.13 -22.45
N LYS A 381 -20.55 6.90 -21.13
CA LYS A 381 -19.65 6.00 -20.41
C LYS A 381 -19.81 4.57 -20.93
N ARG A 382 -18.70 3.95 -21.34
CA ARG A 382 -18.65 2.57 -21.81
C ARG A 382 -17.48 1.83 -21.18
N GLN A 383 -17.77 0.67 -20.62
CA GLN A 383 -16.76 -0.25 -20.10
C GLN A 383 -16.09 -1.00 -21.25
N LEU A 384 -14.75 -1.06 -21.27
CA LEU A 384 -13.95 -1.72 -22.30
C LEU A 384 -13.38 -3.07 -21.85
N THR A 385 -13.21 -3.26 -20.53
CA THR A 385 -12.77 -4.53 -19.95
C THR A 385 -13.68 -4.93 -18.80
N ASN A 386 -13.92 -6.23 -18.62
CA ASN A 386 -14.72 -6.79 -17.53
C ASN A 386 -14.25 -8.21 -17.21
N ASP A 387 -12.99 -8.34 -16.86
CA ASP A 387 -12.33 -9.63 -16.63
C ASP A 387 -12.00 -9.88 -15.15
N GLY A 388 -12.29 -8.92 -14.27
CA GLY A 388 -11.98 -9.01 -12.84
C GLY A 388 -10.48 -8.90 -12.54
N ALA A 389 -9.65 -8.60 -13.53
CA ALA A 389 -8.21 -8.45 -13.35
C ALA A 389 -7.85 -7.03 -12.89
N LEU A 390 -6.76 -6.94 -12.15
CA LEU A 390 -6.16 -5.66 -11.77
C LEU A 390 -5.44 -5.04 -12.96
N LYS A 391 -5.52 -3.71 -12.99
CA LYS A 391 -4.92 -2.82 -14.00
C LYS A 391 -4.38 -1.62 -13.25
N ASP A 392 -3.18 -1.16 -13.61
CA ASP A 392 -2.50 -0.07 -12.89
C ASP A 392 -2.45 1.20 -13.73
N THR A 393 -1.92 1.09 -14.95
CA THR A 393 -1.59 2.24 -15.79
C THR A 393 -1.96 2.00 -17.25
N LEU A 394 -2.40 3.05 -17.94
CA LEU A 394 -2.77 3.02 -19.36
C LEU A 394 -2.26 4.23 -20.14
N SER A 395 -2.22 4.08 -21.47
CA SER A 395 -1.96 5.15 -22.44
C SER A 395 -2.73 4.88 -23.73
N VAL A 396 -3.10 5.94 -24.44
CA VAL A 396 -3.64 5.86 -25.82
C VAL A 396 -2.51 6.11 -26.81
N SER A 397 -2.47 5.38 -27.92
CA SER A 397 -1.47 5.58 -28.98
C SER A 397 -1.60 6.96 -29.64
N PRO A 398 -0.51 7.59 -30.13
CA PRO A 398 -0.57 8.90 -30.79
C PRO A 398 -1.56 9.00 -31.96
N ASP A 399 -1.87 7.88 -32.62
CA ASP A 399 -2.82 7.79 -33.73
C ASP A 399 -4.25 7.43 -33.31
N ASP A 400 -4.54 7.41 -32.00
CA ASP A 400 -5.85 7.12 -31.40
C ASP A 400 -6.46 5.74 -31.72
N ARG A 401 -5.68 4.82 -32.31
CA ARG A 401 -6.19 3.49 -32.70
C ARG A 401 -6.19 2.48 -31.55
N CYS A 402 -5.26 2.59 -30.61
CA CYS A 402 -5.03 1.56 -29.60
C CYS A 402 -4.93 2.14 -28.19
N ILE A 403 -5.30 1.32 -27.21
CA ILE A 403 -5.01 1.52 -25.79
C ILE A 403 -3.95 0.49 -25.39
N VAL A 404 -2.88 0.94 -24.74
CA VAL A 404 -1.90 0.08 -24.09
C VAL A 404 -2.05 0.20 -22.58
N PHE A 405 -1.98 -0.92 -21.87
CA PHE A 405 -2.24 -0.96 -20.44
C PHE A 405 -1.50 -2.11 -19.75
N SER A 406 -1.27 -1.98 -18.45
CA SER A 406 -0.73 -3.06 -17.63
C SER A 406 -1.87 -3.86 -16.98
N SER A 407 -1.78 -5.19 -16.99
CA SER A 407 -2.76 -6.06 -16.34
C SER A 407 -2.13 -7.33 -15.79
N ASN A 408 -2.63 -7.79 -14.64
CA ASN A 408 -2.21 -9.05 -14.01
C ASN A 408 -3.03 -10.28 -14.44
N ARG A 409 -3.87 -10.17 -15.48
CA ARG A 409 -4.78 -11.25 -15.90
C ARG A 409 -4.07 -12.56 -16.30
N SER A 410 -2.78 -12.50 -16.61
CA SER A 410 -1.90 -13.66 -16.88
C SER A 410 -1.05 -14.08 -15.68
N GLY A 411 -1.39 -13.62 -14.47
CA GLY A 411 -0.69 -13.90 -13.21
C GLY A 411 0.14 -12.70 -12.73
N ASN A 412 1.12 -12.28 -13.55
CA ASN A 412 1.95 -11.11 -13.30
C ASN A 412 1.49 -9.93 -14.13
N PHE A 413 1.74 -8.70 -13.64
CA PHE A 413 1.49 -7.51 -14.44
C PHE A 413 2.34 -7.59 -15.71
N SER A 414 1.65 -7.66 -16.85
CA SER A 414 2.24 -7.67 -18.18
C SER A 414 1.67 -6.52 -18.99
N ILE A 415 2.30 -6.17 -20.10
CA ILE A 415 1.78 -5.13 -21.00
C ILE A 415 0.83 -5.76 -22.01
N TRP A 416 -0.33 -5.13 -22.16
CA TRP A 416 -1.39 -5.51 -23.08
C TRP A 416 -1.71 -4.34 -24.00
N ARG A 417 -2.25 -4.66 -25.17
CA ARG A 417 -2.91 -3.69 -26.05
C ARG A 417 -4.34 -4.13 -26.35
N MET A 418 -5.16 -3.18 -26.75
CA MET A 418 -6.45 -3.39 -27.37
C MET A 418 -6.75 -2.24 -28.32
N ASP A 419 -7.73 -2.41 -29.20
CA ASP A 419 -8.23 -1.33 -30.02
C ASP A 419 -8.94 -0.28 -29.13
N ILE A 420 -9.06 0.95 -29.63
CA ILE A 420 -9.72 2.05 -28.90
C ILE A 420 -11.18 1.74 -28.53
N ASP A 421 -11.79 0.77 -29.22
CA ASP A 421 -13.13 0.32 -28.95
C ASP A 421 -13.23 -0.80 -27.90
N GLY A 422 -12.10 -1.33 -27.41
CA GLY A 422 -11.98 -2.42 -26.43
C GLY A 422 -11.75 -3.81 -27.03
N ASN A 423 -11.83 -3.97 -28.36
CA ASN A 423 -11.66 -5.24 -29.05
C ASN A 423 -10.18 -5.60 -29.27
N ASN A 424 -9.94 -6.80 -29.81
CA ASN A 424 -8.62 -7.27 -30.24
C ASN A 424 -7.54 -7.18 -29.14
N GLN A 425 -7.91 -7.57 -27.91
CA GLN A 425 -6.99 -7.54 -26.77
C GLN A 425 -5.86 -8.54 -26.98
N LYS A 426 -4.61 -8.07 -26.89
CA LYS A 426 -3.40 -8.86 -27.11
C LYS A 426 -2.35 -8.56 -26.05
N GLN A 427 -1.81 -9.62 -25.46
CA GLN A 427 -0.64 -9.53 -24.59
C GLN A 427 0.60 -9.20 -25.43
N LEU A 428 1.39 -8.21 -25.00
CA LEU A 428 2.63 -7.79 -25.65
C LEU A 428 3.87 -8.35 -24.95
N THR A 429 3.79 -8.60 -23.65
CA THR A 429 4.92 -9.12 -22.87
C THR A 429 4.51 -10.27 -21.98
N GLU A 430 5.44 -11.18 -21.71
CA GLU A 430 5.32 -12.21 -20.67
C GLU A 430 6.35 -11.89 -19.60
N GLU A 431 5.90 -11.60 -18.37
CA GLU A 431 6.79 -11.15 -17.30
C GLU A 431 6.86 -12.19 -16.18
N SER A 432 8.09 -12.54 -15.77
CA SER A 432 8.33 -13.31 -14.55
C SER A 432 8.26 -12.44 -13.29
N THR A 433 8.44 -11.11 -13.42
CA THR A 433 8.32 -10.12 -12.35
C THR A 433 7.04 -9.30 -12.54
N PHE A 434 7.15 -8.07 -13.03
CA PHE A 434 6.05 -7.23 -13.44
C PHE A 434 6.52 -6.17 -14.45
N ALA A 435 5.60 -5.75 -15.31
CA ALA A 435 5.73 -4.63 -16.23
C ALA A 435 4.54 -3.66 -16.06
N THR A 436 4.85 -2.40 -15.83
CA THR A 436 3.84 -1.34 -15.64
C THR A 436 4.27 -0.03 -16.33
N GLY A 437 3.44 1.01 -16.22
CA GLY A 437 3.70 2.32 -16.81
C GLY A 437 3.85 2.31 -18.33
N PRO A 438 2.97 1.65 -19.11
CA PRO A 438 3.13 1.62 -20.56
C PRO A 438 2.89 2.99 -21.20
N VAL A 439 3.73 3.35 -22.17
CA VAL A 439 3.58 4.54 -23.00
C VAL A 439 3.97 4.22 -24.44
N CYS A 440 3.20 4.70 -25.42
CA CYS A 440 3.53 4.52 -26.83
C CYS A 440 4.63 5.49 -27.27
N SER A 441 5.50 5.05 -28.17
CA SER A 441 6.42 5.95 -28.88
C SER A 441 5.64 6.90 -29.80
N ALA A 442 6.24 8.07 -30.08
CA ALA A 442 5.63 9.08 -30.94
C ALA A 442 5.36 8.56 -32.38
N ASP A 443 6.20 7.64 -32.86
CA ASP A 443 6.07 7.00 -34.18
C ASP A 443 5.14 5.78 -34.19
N VAL A 444 4.52 5.45 -33.06
CA VAL A 444 3.58 4.33 -32.87
C VAL A 444 4.17 2.95 -33.17
N LYS A 445 5.50 2.80 -33.22
CA LYS A 445 6.14 1.50 -33.46
C LYS A 445 6.41 0.71 -32.19
N TRP A 446 6.53 1.39 -31.05
CA TRP A 446 7.00 0.81 -29.80
C TRP A 446 6.07 1.14 -28.64
N VAL A 447 6.01 0.22 -27.68
CA VAL A 447 5.48 0.46 -26.34
C VAL A 447 6.64 0.39 -25.36
N LEU A 448 6.85 1.47 -24.63
CA LEU A 448 7.82 1.55 -23.55
C LEU A 448 7.12 1.23 -22.23
N PHE A 449 7.84 0.60 -21.31
CA PHE A 449 7.34 0.23 -19.99
C PHE A 449 8.50 0.09 -18.99
N GLN A 450 8.17 0.11 -17.70
CA GLN A 450 9.16 -0.19 -16.65
C GLN A 450 9.10 -1.67 -16.25
N SER A 451 10.25 -2.25 -15.89
CA SER A 451 10.32 -3.59 -15.30
C SER A 451 11.53 -3.71 -14.37
N PHE A 452 11.41 -4.54 -13.32
CA PHE A 452 12.50 -4.89 -12.41
C PHE A 452 13.27 -6.15 -12.86
N ARG A 453 12.97 -6.72 -14.03
CA ARG A 453 13.56 -8.00 -14.49
C ARG A 453 15.08 -8.03 -14.63
N SER A 454 15.75 -6.87 -14.62
CA SER A 454 17.22 -6.76 -14.61
C SER A 454 17.82 -6.49 -13.23
N GLY A 455 17.07 -6.69 -12.13
CA GLY A 455 17.54 -6.46 -10.76
C GLY A 455 17.59 -4.99 -10.32
N LYS A 456 17.17 -4.08 -11.21
CA LYS A 456 16.98 -2.65 -10.98
C LYS A 456 15.87 -2.15 -11.88
N TRP A 457 15.26 -1.02 -11.52
CA TRP A 457 14.24 -0.38 -12.35
C TRP A 457 14.84 0.06 -13.68
N ALA A 458 14.33 -0.49 -14.78
CA ALA A 458 14.78 -0.12 -16.11
C ALA A 458 13.60 0.06 -17.05
N VAL A 459 13.82 0.88 -18.07
CA VAL A 459 12.87 1.07 -19.18
C VAL A 459 13.18 0.07 -20.28
N TRP A 460 12.14 -0.61 -20.73
CA TRP A 460 12.15 -1.56 -21.83
C TRP A 460 11.20 -1.10 -22.92
N LYS A 461 11.42 -1.57 -24.14
CA LYS A 461 10.52 -1.36 -25.28
C LYS A 461 10.18 -2.68 -25.97
N VAL A 462 8.93 -2.80 -26.41
CA VAL A 462 8.43 -3.93 -27.21
C VAL A 462 7.75 -3.39 -28.46
N PRO A 463 7.82 -4.07 -29.63
CA PRO A 463 7.08 -3.63 -30.80
C PRO A 463 5.58 -3.55 -30.48
N ILE A 464 4.89 -2.53 -31.01
CA ILE A 464 3.44 -2.33 -30.78
C ILE A 464 2.62 -3.56 -31.19
N ASP A 465 3.10 -4.28 -32.22
CA ASP A 465 2.46 -5.48 -32.73
C ASP A 465 2.80 -6.75 -31.96
N GLY A 466 3.69 -6.67 -30.98
CA GLY A 466 4.25 -7.81 -30.24
C GLY A 466 5.56 -8.30 -30.86
N GLY A 467 6.32 -9.06 -30.07
CA GLY A 467 7.67 -9.51 -30.40
C GLY A 467 8.57 -9.41 -29.17
N ASP A 468 9.87 -9.48 -29.38
CA ASP A 468 10.82 -9.47 -28.27
C ASP A 468 10.98 -8.07 -27.66
N ALA A 469 10.93 -8.02 -26.33
CA ALA A 469 11.17 -6.79 -25.60
C ALA A 469 12.67 -6.57 -25.38
N THR A 470 13.16 -5.36 -25.69
CA THR A 470 14.57 -4.97 -25.57
C THR A 470 14.75 -3.85 -24.55
N LYS A 471 15.88 -3.83 -23.85
CA LYS A 471 16.16 -2.80 -22.85
C LYS A 471 16.51 -1.50 -23.57
N VAL A 472 15.93 -0.38 -23.15
CA VAL A 472 16.24 0.93 -23.74
C VAL A 472 17.61 1.42 -23.26
N SER A 473 17.90 1.30 -21.97
CA SER A 473 19.17 1.73 -21.37
C SER A 473 19.44 0.99 -20.06
N ASP A 474 20.71 0.94 -19.63
CA ASP A 474 21.11 0.47 -18.30
C ASP A 474 20.96 1.55 -17.22
N ALA A 475 20.55 2.78 -17.56
CA ALA A 475 20.18 3.79 -16.57
C ALA A 475 19.02 3.30 -15.69
N GLU A 476 19.14 3.48 -14.36
CA GLU A 476 18.04 3.18 -13.46
C GLU A 476 16.93 4.23 -13.63
N CYS A 477 15.80 3.81 -14.18
CA CYS A 477 14.81 4.70 -14.77
C CYS A 477 13.44 4.00 -14.74
N SER A 478 12.45 4.67 -14.17
CA SER A 478 11.11 4.15 -13.89
C SER A 478 10.02 5.13 -14.35
N LEU A 479 8.80 4.63 -14.61
CA LEU A 479 7.64 5.39 -15.10
C LEU A 479 7.97 6.27 -16.32
N PRO A 480 8.29 5.67 -17.49
CA PRO A 480 8.73 6.42 -18.66
C PRO A 480 7.62 7.29 -19.26
N ALA A 481 8.01 8.46 -19.77
CA ALA A 481 7.19 9.32 -20.61
C ALA A 481 7.98 9.78 -21.83
N VAL A 482 7.44 9.56 -23.03
CA VAL A 482 8.07 9.92 -24.30
C VAL A 482 7.76 11.38 -24.66
N SER A 483 8.77 12.12 -25.13
CA SER A 483 8.60 13.51 -25.58
C SER A 483 7.73 13.57 -26.85
N PRO A 484 6.99 14.67 -27.07
CA PRO A 484 6.16 14.81 -28.27
C PRO A 484 6.92 14.68 -29.59
N ASP A 485 8.20 15.06 -29.61
CA ASP A 485 9.08 14.93 -30.79
C ASP A 485 9.73 13.53 -30.92
N GLY A 486 9.48 12.62 -29.97
CA GLY A 486 9.97 11.25 -29.97
C GLY A 486 11.46 11.08 -29.66
N LYS A 487 12.19 12.15 -29.32
CA LYS A 487 13.65 12.09 -29.12
C LYS A 487 14.09 11.73 -27.71
N TRP A 488 13.22 11.96 -26.72
CA TRP A 488 13.57 11.90 -25.31
C TRP A 488 12.59 11.05 -24.52
N ILE A 489 13.10 10.46 -23.44
CA ILE A 489 12.29 9.82 -22.41
C ILE A 489 12.57 10.55 -21.10
N ALA A 490 11.52 11.04 -20.47
CA ALA A 490 11.56 11.48 -19.08
C ALA A 490 11.19 10.29 -18.19
N CYS A 491 11.84 10.16 -17.05
CA CYS A 491 11.57 9.10 -16.08
C CYS A 491 11.97 9.52 -14.67
N LEU A 492 11.64 8.69 -13.69
CA LEU A 492 12.13 8.82 -12.33
C LEU A 492 13.39 7.97 -12.17
N THR A 493 14.45 8.58 -11.66
CA THR A 493 15.73 7.93 -11.36
C THR A 493 16.14 8.25 -9.91
N PRO A 494 16.83 7.35 -9.19
CA PRO A 494 17.33 7.66 -7.85
C PRO A 494 18.29 8.85 -7.86
N ASN A 495 18.24 9.66 -6.80
CA ASN A 495 19.25 10.68 -6.54
C ASN A 495 20.42 10.04 -5.78
N GLN A 496 21.51 9.77 -6.49
CA GLN A 496 22.70 9.15 -5.89
C GLN A 496 23.37 10.01 -4.79
N LYS A 497 23.04 11.30 -4.70
CA LYS A 497 23.59 12.22 -3.68
C LYS A 497 22.67 12.36 -2.46
N ALA A 498 21.46 11.79 -2.48
CA ALA A 498 20.49 11.92 -1.41
C ALA A 498 19.68 10.63 -1.24
N SER A 499 19.91 9.92 -0.12
CA SER A 499 19.15 8.71 0.24
C SER A 499 17.65 8.94 0.15
N PHE A 500 16.92 7.96 -0.39
CA PHE A 500 15.45 7.97 -0.54
C PHE A 500 14.87 9.14 -1.36
N ARG A 501 15.68 9.83 -2.14
CA ARG A 501 15.18 10.88 -3.04
C ARG A 501 15.18 10.39 -4.48
N TRP A 502 14.06 10.64 -5.15
CA TRP A 502 13.92 10.48 -6.59
C TRP A 502 14.11 11.83 -7.26
N GLN A 503 14.56 11.81 -8.50
CA GLN A 503 14.70 12.97 -9.36
C GLN A 503 14.17 12.64 -10.76
N ILE A 504 13.85 13.66 -11.54
CA ILE A 504 13.54 13.48 -12.97
C ILE A 504 14.85 13.22 -13.68
N GLY A 505 14.91 12.16 -14.50
CA GLY A 505 16.00 11.90 -15.45
C GLY A 505 15.50 12.03 -16.89
N ILE A 506 16.36 12.54 -17.77
CA ILE A 506 16.12 12.61 -19.22
C ILE A 506 17.15 11.73 -19.94
N ILE A 507 16.68 10.74 -20.68
CA ILE A 507 17.52 9.85 -21.52
C ILE A 507 17.11 9.97 -23.00
N PRO A 508 18.01 9.73 -23.97
CA PRO A 508 17.63 9.60 -25.37
C PRO A 508 16.69 8.42 -25.60
N PHE A 509 15.76 8.55 -26.54
CA PHE A 509 14.85 7.47 -26.90
C PHE A 509 15.57 6.22 -27.41
N GLU A 510 16.67 6.41 -28.16
CA GLU A 510 17.51 5.32 -28.67
C GLU A 510 18.36 4.64 -27.58
N GLY A 511 18.34 5.15 -26.35
CA GLY A 511 19.14 4.65 -25.24
C GLY A 511 20.39 5.46 -24.95
N GLY A 512 21.11 5.05 -23.90
CA GLY A 512 22.29 5.76 -23.38
C GLY A 512 22.10 6.30 -21.96
N PRO A 513 23.12 6.99 -21.41
CA PRO A 513 23.08 7.48 -20.04
C PRO A 513 22.07 8.62 -19.84
N VAL A 514 21.75 8.90 -18.58
CA VAL A 514 20.98 10.09 -18.18
C VAL A 514 21.75 11.35 -18.58
N GLN A 515 21.14 12.20 -19.40
CA GLN A 515 21.76 13.44 -19.90
C GLN A 515 21.43 14.67 -19.05
N LYS A 516 20.23 14.71 -18.47
CA LYS A 516 19.79 15.80 -17.58
C LYS A 516 19.08 15.21 -16.37
N THR A 517 19.25 15.84 -15.22
CA THR A 517 18.46 15.55 -14.02
C THR A 517 17.86 16.80 -13.41
N PHE A 518 16.72 16.65 -12.74
CA PHE A 518 16.06 17.72 -12.01
C PHE A 518 15.52 17.19 -10.68
N ASP A 519 15.88 17.86 -9.59
CA ASP A 519 15.43 17.48 -8.25
C ASP A 519 13.91 17.58 -8.14
N LEU A 520 13.32 16.61 -7.44
CA LEU A 520 11.92 16.61 -7.08
C LEU A 520 11.76 17.03 -5.61
N PRO A 521 10.62 17.64 -5.25
CA PRO A 521 10.30 17.91 -3.85
C PRO A 521 10.17 16.60 -3.06
N SER A 522 10.41 16.65 -1.75
CA SER A 522 10.30 15.48 -0.87
C SER A 522 8.90 14.87 -0.82
N THR A 523 7.87 15.67 -1.09
CA THR A 523 6.46 15.27 -1.13
C THR A 523 5.91 15.18 -2.57
N PHE A 524 6.74 14.81 -3.54
CA PHE A 524 6.24 14.59 -4.89
C PHE A 524 5.27 13.39 -4.94
N GLY A 525 4.22 13.52 -5.75
CA GLY A 525 3.20 12.48 -5.91
C GLY A 525 3.69 11.35 -6.81
N PHE A 526 4.42 10.37 -6.26
CA PHE A 526 5.06 9.26 -6.99
C PHE A 526 4.13 8.59 -8.00
N ASN A 527 2.92 8.25 -7.56
CA ASN A 527 1.98 7.54 -8.40
C ASN A 527 1.50 8.34 -9.61
N GLY A 528 1.60 9.68 -9.58
CA GLY A 528 1.30 10.56 -10.72
C GLY A 528 2.26 10.40 -11.90
N GLY A 529 3.47 9.88 -11.63
CA GLY A 529 4.56 9.82 -12.60
C GLY A 529 4.97 11.19 -13.11
N VAL A 530 5.66 11.20 -14.25
CA VAL A 530 6.02 12.40 -15.00
C VAL A 530 5.35 12.38 -16.38
N ARG A 531 5.05 13.56 -16.94
CA ARG A 531 4.48 13.71 -18.28
C ARG A 531 5.13 14.89 -18.98
N TRP A 532 5.49 14.77 -20.25
CA TRP A 532 5.91 15.94 -21.02
C TRP A 532 4.76 16.92 -21.19
N THR A 533 5.08 18.23 -21.21
CA THR A 533 4.14 19.22 -21.70
C THR A 533 3.90 19.00 -23.20
N PRO A 534 2.71 19.33 -23.72
CA PRO A 534 2.37 19.11 -25.13
C PRO A 534 3.34 19.77 -26.13
N ASP A 535 3.96 20.88 -25.73
CA ASP A 535 4.96 21.61 -26.53
C ASP A 535 6.38 21.02 -26.43
N GLY A 536 6.60 20.00 -25.59
CA GLY A 536 7.89 19.35 -25.38
C GLY A 536 8.92 20.18 -24.60
N ARG A 537 8.55 21.33 -24.03
CA ARG A 537 9.50 22.26 -23.38
C ARG A 537 9.67 22.05 -21.87
N ALA A 538 8.84 21.23 -21.25
CA ALA A 538 8.92 20.94 -19.84
C ALA A 538 8.44 19.53 -19.50
N VAL A 539 8.81 19.06 -18.31
CA VAL A 539 8.28 17.83 -17.72
C VAL A 539 7.39 18.23 -16.54
N SER A 540 6.15 17.78 -16.59
CA SER A 540 5.13 17.99 -15.58
C SER A 540 5.02 16.83 -14.60
N TYR A 541 4.71 17.13 -13.33
CA TYR A 541 4.59 16.16 -12.24
C TYR A 541 3.63 16.68 -11.15
N LEU A 542 3.23 15.81 -10.23
CA LEU A 542 2.42 16.17 -9.06
C LEU A 542 3.31 16.50 -7.86
N TRP A 543 2.96 17.56 -7.15
CA TRP A 543 3.56 17.89 -5.85
C TRP A 543 2.45 17.99 -4.81
N ASP A 544 2.56 17.16 -3.77
CA ASP A 544 1.64 17.12 -2.63
C ASP A 544 2.09 18.11 -1.55
N GLN A 545 1.14 18.92 -1.07
CA GLN A 545 1.32 19.92 -0.02
C GLN A 545 0.17 19.75 0.97
N GLY A 546 0.41 19.04 2.07
CA GLY A 546 -0.63 18.60 3.01
C GLY A 546 -1.67 17.70 2.32
N ASN A 547 -2.95 18.10 2.39
CA ASN A 547 -4.07 17.38 1.76
C ASN A 547 -4.43 17.92 0.37
N THR A 548 -3.51 18.65 -0.28
CA THR A 548 -3.71 19.20 -1.61
C THR A 548 -2.59 18.74 -2.54
N SER A 549 -2.91 18.51 -3.82
CA SER A 549 -1.92 18.18 -4.84
C SER A 549 -2.11 19.08 -6.05
N ASN A 550 -1.00 19.65 -6.54
CA ASN A 550 -0.99 20.50 -7.73
C ASN A 550 -0.05 19.93 -8.81
N VAL A 551 -0.34 20.26 -10.06
CA VAL A 551 0.52 19.94 -11.21
C VAL A 551 1.54 21.06 -11.36
N TYR A 552 2.81 20.69 -11.43
CA TYR A 552 3.94 21.59 -11.68
C TYR A 552 4.65 21.20 -12.96
N ALA A 553 5.41 22.13 -13.54
CA ALA A 553 6.23 21.92 -14.73
C ALA A 553 7.67 22.38 -14.48
N GLN A 554 8.61 21.48 -14.74
CA GLN A 554 10.06 21.72 -14.77
C GLN A 554 10.52 21.96 -16.21
N PRO A 555 10.97 23.17 -16.59
CA PRO A 555 11.52 23.42 -17.92
C PRO A 555 12.79 22.58 -18.18
N ILE A 556 12.90 22.01 -19.40
CA ILE A 556 14.04 21.14 -19.76
C ILE A 556 15.35 21.90 -20.05
N GLU A 557 15.25 23.19 -20.36
CA GLU A 557 16.40 24.10 -20.48
C GLU A 557 16.90 24.59 -19.12
N GLY A 558 16.28 24.13 -18.03
CA GLY A 558 16.54 24.59 -16.67
C GLY A 558 15.73 25.85 -16.32
N GLY A 559 15.91 26.31 -15.08
CA GLY A 559 15.15 27.41 -14.51
C GLY A 559 14.07 26.97 -13.51
N PRO A 560 13.31 27.94 -12.96
CA PRO A 560 12.39 27.69 -11.87
C PRO A 560 11.20 26.83 -12.30
N VAL A 561 10.78 25.95 -11.38
CA VAL A 561 9.54 25.17 -11.50
C VAL A 561 8.33 26.12 -11.55
N LYS A 562 7.37 25.83 -12.43
CA LYS A 562 6.13 26.60 -12.58
C LYS A 562 4.93 25.79 -12.12
N ALA A 563 4.08 26.36 -11.27
CA ALA A 563 2.78 25.77 -10.94
C ALA A 563 1.85 25.90 -12.15
N LEU A 564 1.20 24.80 -12.55
CA LEU A 564 0.17 24.79 -13.60
C LEU A 564 -1.24 24.78 -13.01
N THR A 565 -1.39 24.38 -11.75
CA THR A 565 -2.65 24.44 -11.00
C THR A 565 -2.40 25.06 -9.63
N LYS A 566 -3.46 25.59 -8.99
CA LYS A 566 -3.38 26.32 -7.71
C LYS A 566 -4.50 25.96 -6.73
N PHE A 567 -4.86 24.68 -6.68
CA PHE A 567 -5.82 24.14 -5.72
C PHE A 567 -5.39 24.38 -4.28
N LYS A 568 -6.38 24.46 -3.37
CA LYS A 568 -6.20 24.69 -1.93
C LYS A 568 -6.78 23.56 -1.05
N SER A 569 -7.46 22.62 -1.66
CA SER A 569 -8.04 21.42 -1.05
C SER A 569 -7.84 20.23 -1.99
N ASP A 570 -8.22 19.05 -1.53
CA ASP A 570 -8.34 17.80 -2.29
C ASP A 570 -7.07 17.29 -2.96
N ARG A 571 -6.96 15.97 -3.02
CA ARG A 571 -5.80 15.30 -3.59
C ARG A 571 -6.02 14.96 -5.04
N THR A 572 -4.95 15.13 -5.81
CA THR A 572 -4.84 14.67 -7.19
C THR A 572 -3.88 13.50 -7.20
N THR A 573 -4.27 12.35 -7.74
CA THR A 573 -3.43 11.13 -7.72
C THR A 573 -2.88 10.74 -9.10
N ARG A 574 -3.52 11.21 -10.17
CA ARG A 574 -3.09 11.06 -11.57
C ARG A 574 -3.51 12.29 -12.37
N PHE A 575 -2.78 12.58 -13.44
CA PHE A 575 -3.16 13.61 -14.40
C PHE A 575 -2.75 13.23 -15.82
N ALA A 576 -3.36 13.89 -16.79
CA ALA A 576 -3.01 13.78 -18.21
C ALA A 576 -3.28 15.10 -18.93
N TRP A 577 -2.54 15.36 -20.01
CA TRP A 577 -2.83 16.47 -20.92
C TRP A 577 -3.93 16.09 -21.92
N SER A 578 -4.77 17.04 -22.30
CA SER A 578 -5.59 16.90 -23.51
C SER A 578 -4.70 16.85 -24.75
N ARG A 579 -5.14 16.15 -25.81
CA ARG A 579 -4.37 16.04 -27.06
C ARG A 579 -4.04 17.39 -27.70
N ASP A 580 -4.94 18.35 -27.59
CA ASP A 580 -4.73 19.72 -28.08
C ASP A 580 -3.90 20.59 -27.12
N GLY A 581 -3.53 20.05 -25.96
CA GLY A 581 -2.69 20.69 -24.95
C GLY A 581 -3.33 21.83 -24.18
N LYS A 582 -4.64 22.04 -24.31
CA LYS A 582 -5.35 23.17 -23.67
C LYS A 582 -5.86 22.86 -22.26
N GLU A 583 -6.13 21.60 -21.95
CA GLU A 583 -6.65 21.17 -20.65
C GLU A 583 -5.70 20.16 -19.99
N ILE A 584 -5.74 20.14 -18.65
CA ILE A 584 -5.18 19.11 -17.81
C ILE A 584 -6.35 18.35 -17.19
N LEU A 585 -6.42 17.05 -17.45
CA LEU A 585 -7.33 16.13 -16.79
C LEU A 585 -6.72 15.64 -15.48
N LEU A 586 -7.55 15.54 -14.44
CA LEU A 586 -7.12 15.23 -13.08
C LEU A 586 -7.99 14.12 -12.51
N SER A 587 -7.39 13.09 -11.92
CA SER A 587 -8.06 12.17 -11.00
C SER A 587 -7.94 12.79 -9.61
N ARG A 588 -9.03 13.38 -9.14
CA ARG A 588 -9.03 14.33 -8.03
C ARG A 588 -10.29 14.21 -7.18
N GLY A 589 -10.14 14.43 -5.87
CA GLY A 589 -11.28 14.57 -4.97
C GLY A 589 -10.90 14.57 -3.49
N PRO A 590 -11.89 14.71 -2.61
CA PRO A 590 -11.66 14.86 -1.18
C PRO A 590 -11.08 13.58 -0.57
N GLN A 591 -10.39 13.75 0.55
CA GLN A 591 -9.92 12.67 1.42
C GLN A 591 -10.13 13.10 2.87
N THR A 592 -10.76 12.22 3.63
CA THR A 592 -11.05 12.38 5.06
C THR A 592 -10.51 11.18 5.82
N ASP A 593 -9.61 11.46 6.75
CA ASP A 593 -8.89 10.45 7.50
C ASP A 593 -9.27 10.60 8.98
N ASP A 594 -10.11 9.70 9.51
CA ASP A 594 -10.59 9.79 10.88
C ASP A 594 -10.01 8.66 11.75
N VAL A 595 -9.59 9.01 12.97
CA VAL A 595 -9.12 8.04 13.96
C VAL A 595 -10.32 7.25 14.50
N VAL A 596 -10.25 5.93 14.40
CA VAL A 596 -11.31 5.02 14.82
C VAL A 596 -10.78 3.91 15.73
N LEU A 597 -11.63 3.44 16.62
CA LEU A 597 -11.43 2.23 17.41
C LEU A 597 -12.26 1.10 16.83
N ILE A 598 -11.69 -0.11 16.81
CA ILE A 598 -12.34 -1.35 16.42
C ILE A 598 -12.32 -2.28 17.64
N LYS A 599 -13.50 -2.80 18.03
CA LYS A 599 -13.68 -3.72 19.14
C LYS A 599 -14.46 -4.96 18.68
N ASP A 600 -14.39 -6.01 19.49
CA ASP A 600 -15.08 -7.29 19.25
C ASP A 600 -14.68 -7.91 17.89
N PHE A 601 -13.38 -7.83 17.55
CA PHE A 601 -12.81 -8.27 16.27
C PHE A 601 -12.31 -9.73 16.26
N ARG A 602 -12.44 -10.44 17.38
CA ARG A 602 -11.97 -11.82 17.57
C ARG A 602 -13.06 -12.85 17.28
#